data_AF-A0A1G2KTM3-F1
#
_entry.id   AF-A0A1G2KTM3-F1
#
_cell.length_a   1.000
_cell.length_b   1.000
_cell.length_c   1.000
_cell.angle_alpha   90.00
_cell.angle_beta   90.00
_cell.angle_gamma   90.00
#
_symmetry.space_group_name_H-M   'P 1'
#
loop_
_entity.id
_entity.type
_entity.pdbx_description
1 polymer ?
#
loop_
_entity_poly.entity_id
_entity_poly.type
_entity_poly.pdbx_seq_one_letter_code
_entity_poly.pdbx_strand_id
1 'polypeptide(L)'
;MKQRIFRYNTRLVSLALWGSVFVPRALYAGLTIENPLTYNTFREVIDSVIGYLMSIVVPIGIIMILYAAFLYMTAGGNEQKVNTAHQTFLWGLIGIAIVLIGKGIVLIVCDFVGASSCL
;
A
#
# COMPACT_ATOMS: atom_id res chain seq x y z
N MET A 1 30.34 65.13 16.24
CA MET A 1 28.89 65.20 15.98
C MET A 1 28.30 63.79 15.72
N LYS A 2 28.44 62.82 16.64
CA LYS A 2 28.12 61.39 16.34
C LYS A 2 27.60 60.56 17.52
N GLN A 3 26.83 61.17 18.43
CA GLN A 3 26.43 60.51 19.69
C GLN A 3 24.90 60.51 19.93
N ARG A 4 24.07 60.92 18.96
CA ARG A 4 22.61 61.04 19.14
C ARG A 4 21.74 59.98 18.45
N ILE A 5 22.32 59.05 17.68
CA ILE A 5 21.53 58.00 17.00
C ILE A 5 21.39 56.74 17.88
N PHE A 6 22.32 56.50 18.82
CA PHE A 6 22.35 55.31 19.67
C PHE A 6 21.87 55.56 21.11
N ARG A 7 20.75 56.27 21.27
CA ARG A 7 19.98 56.21 22.53
C ARG A 7 18.75 55.32 22.35
N TYR A 8 18.96 54.18 21.69
CA TYR A 8 17.97 53.12 21.59
C TYR A 8 17.81 52.51 22.98
N ASN A 9 16.74 52.91 23.64
CA ASN A 9 16.39 52.52 25.01
C ASN A 9 16.47 50.99 25.11
N THR A 10 17.26 50.46 26.03
CA THR A 10 17.45 49.01 26.23
C THR A 10 16.12 48.28 26.44
N ARG A 11 15.09 48.99 26.93
CA ARG A 11 13.71 48.50 27.05
C ARG A 11 13.02 48.23 25.71
N LEU A 12 13.35 48.98 24.65
CA LEU A 12 12.81 48.75 23.30
C LEU A 12 13.48 47.53 22.63
N VAL A 13 14.78 47.33 22.84
CA VAL A 13 15.48 46.10 22.40
C VAL A 13 14.85 44.87 23.07
N SER A 14 14.62 44.94 24.38
CA SER A 14 14.06 43.81 25.13
C SER A 14 12.62 43.49 24.69
N LEU A 15 11.80 44.50 24.38
CA LEU A 15 10.45 44.27 23.87
C LEU A 15 10.45 43.58 22.50
N ALA A 16 11.38 43.94 21.61
CA ALA A 16 11.53 43.28 20.32
C ALA A 16 11.98 41.81 20.46
N LEU A 17 12.88 41.52 21.41
CA LEU A 17 13.35 40.16 21.69
C LEU A 17 12.23 39.27 22.27
N TRP A 18 11.47 39.79 23.23
CA TRP A 18 10.31 39.08 23.80
C TRP A 18 9.18 38.92 22.78
N GLY A 19 9.02 39.85 21.83
CA GLY A 19 8.05 39.77 20.74
C GLY A 19 8.27 38.57 19.82
N SER A 20 9.51 38.15 19.60
CA SER A 20 9.83 36.94 18.82
C SER A 20 9.44 35.62 19.53
N VAL A 21 9.39 35.65 20.87
CA VAL A 21 8.98 34.50 21.72
C VAL A 21 7.45 34.42 21.81
N PHE A 22 6.76 35.55 21.69
CA PHE A 22 5.30 35.64 21.73
C PHE A 22 4.61 35.44 20.38
N VAL A 23 5.35 35.12 19.31
CA VAL A 23 4.74 34.63 18.08
C VAL A 23 4.08 33.28 18.40
N PRO A 24 2.75 33.15 18.23
CA PRO A 24 2.09 31.87 18.45
C PRO A 24 2.77 30.80 17.61
N ARG A 25 3.38 29.80 18.27
CA ARG A 25 4.02 28.65 17.60
C ARG A 25 3.05 27.89 16.68
N ALA A 26 1.75 28.12 16.87
CA ALA A 26 0.66 27.69 16.01
C ALA A 26 0.74 28.23 14.57
N LEU A 27 1.41 29.37 14.32
CA LEU A 27 1.62 29.88 12.94
C LEU A 27 2.64 29.05 12.16
N TYR A 28 3.51 28.29 12.84
CA TYR A 28 4.47 27.36 12.22
C TYR A 28 3.95 25.92 12.18
N ALA A 29 2.75 25.65 12.71
CA ALA A 29 2.21 24.30 12.87
C ALA A 29 1.43 23.78 11.66
N GLY A 30 1.30 24.56 10.58
CA GLY A 30 0.29 24.32 9.54
C GLY A 30 0.78 23.91 8.16
N LEU A 31 2.08 23.75 7.92
CA LEU A 31 2.58 23.28 6.61
C LEU A 31 3.22 21.89 6.72
N THR A 32 2.48 20.96 7.31
CA THR A 32 2.76 19.54 7.08
C THR A 32 2.19 19.19 5.72
N ILE A 33 3.05 18.92 4.73
CA ILE A 33 2.62 18.23 3.52
C ILE A 33 2.23 16.83 3.97
N GLU A 34 0.94 16.65 4.22
CA GLU A 34 0.36 15.35 4.50
C GLU A 34 0.51 14.51 3.24
N ASN A 35 1.15 13.35 3.37
CA ASN A 35 1.38 12.47 2.23
C ASN A 35 0.01 12.03 1.70
N PRO A 36 -0.37 12.38 0.45
CA PRO A 36 -1.64 11.95 -0.13
C PRO A 36 -1.69 10.44 -0.35
N LEU A 37 -0.55 9.75 -0.19
CA LEU A 37 -0.46 8.30 -0.09
C LEU A 37 -0.33 7.94 1.40
N THR A 38 -1.27 7.18 1.93
CA THR A 38 -1.37 6.70 3.33
C THR A 38 -0.25 5.71 3.71
N TYR A 39 0.88 5.72 2.99
CA TYR A 39 1.97 4.78 3.12
C TYR A 39 3.28 5.54 3.32
N ASN A 40 3.94 5.26 4.44
CA ASN A 40 5.15 5.96 4.86
C ASN A 40 6.43 5.28 4.32
N THR A 41 6.29 4.07 3.78
CA THR A 41 7.40 3.27 3.25
C THR A 41 7.05 2.66 1.90
N PHE A 42 8.07 2.43 1.07
CA PHE A 42 7.93 1.73 -0.22
C PHE A 42 7.33 0.32 -0.06
N ARG A 43 7.59 -0.32 1.09
CA ARG A 43 7.08 -1.65 1.42
C ARG A 43 5.56 -1.65 1.60
N GLU A 44 5.01 -0.69 2.34
CA GLU A 44 3.57 -0.56 2.56
C GLU A 44 2.79 -0.31 1.25
N VAL A 45 3.38 0.44 0.31
CA VAL A 45 2.79 0.64 -1.02
C VAL A 45 2.72 -0.69 -1.78
N ILE A 46 3.79 -1.49 -1.74
CA ILE A 46 3.82 -2.81 -2.38
C ILE A 46 2.79 -3.74 -1.73
N ASP A 47 2.72 -3.79 -0.41
CA ASP A 47 1.79 -4.65 0.33
C ASP A 47 0.33 -4.26 0.03
N SER A 48 0.03 -2.96 -0.08
CA SER A 48 -1.29 -2.49 -0.51
C SER A 48 -1.64 -2.91 -1.94
N VAL A 49 -0.68 -2.85 -2.87
CA VAL A 49 -0.91 -3.24 -4.27
C VAL A 49 -1.14 -4.75 -4.36
N ILE A 50 -0.36 -5.54 -3.63
CA ILE A 50 -0.52 -7.00 -3.55
C ILE A 50 -1.88 -7.35 -2.93
N GLY A 51 -2.29 -6.67 -1.86
CA GLY A 51 -3.60 -6.84 -1.23
C GLY A 51 -4.75 -6.53 -2.18
N TYR A 52 -4.62 -5.47 -2.99
CA TYR A 52 -5.62 -5.11 -3.99
C TYR A 52 -5.71 -6.15 -5.12
N LEU A 53 -4.56 -6.62 -5.64
CA LEU A 53 -4.49 -7.69 -6.63
C LEU A 53 -5.14 -8.98 -6.11
N MET A 54 -4.87 -9.36 -4.86
CA MET A 54 -5.49 -10.54 -4.23
C MET A 54 -7.02 -10.47 -4.23
N SER A 55 -7.59 -9.30 -3.90
CA SER A 55 -9.04 -9.09 -3.87
C SER A 55 -9.69 -9.31 -5.25
N ILE A 56 -8.98 -9.00 -6.33
CA ILE A 56 -9.47 -9.13 -7.71
C ILE A 56 -9.23 -10.54 -8.26
N VAL A 57 -8.11 -11.18 -7.93
CA VAL A 57 -7.76 -12.49 -8.50
C VAL A 57 -8.69 -13.60 -8.01
N VAL A 58 -9.14 -13.55 -6.75
CA VAL A 58 -10.04 -14.57 -6.17
C VAL A 58 -11.36 -14.69 -6.97
N PRO A 59 -12.16 -13.62 -7.18
CA PRO A 59 -13.39 -13.73 -7.95
C PRO A 59 -13.15 -14.13 -9.42
N ILE A 60 -12.06 -13.67 -10.04
CA ILE A 60 -11.70 -14.08 -11.41
C ILE A 60 -11.41 -15.58 -11.47
N GLY A 61 -10.68 -16.13 -10.50
CA GLY A 61 -10.38 -17.57 -10.42
C GLY A 61 -11.65 -18.42 -10.36
N ILE A 62 -12.65 -17.99 -9.59
CA ILE A 62 -13.95 -18.68 -9.49
C ILE A 62 -14.65 -18.70 -10.85
N ILE A 63 -14.68 -17.57 -11.56
CA ILE A 63 -15.31 -17.47 -12.89
C ILE A 63 -14.63 -18.40 -13.89
N MET A 64 -13.30 -18.49 -13.87
CA MET A 64 -12.53 -19.38 -14.75
C MET A 64 -12.83 -20.85 -14.49
N ILE A 65 -12.97 -21.27 -13.23
CA ILE A 65 -13.36 -22.64 -12.88
C ILE A 65 -14.77 -22.94 -13.37
N LEU A 66 -15.72 -22.03 -13.17
CA LEU A 66 -17.08 -22.19 -13.66
C LEU A 66 -17.12 -22.32 -15.18
N TYR A 67 -16.37 -21.49 -15.90
CA TYR A 67 -16.25 -21.58 -17.35
C TYR A 67 -15.72 -22.95 -17.81
N ALA A 68 -14.67 -23.46 -17.15
CA ALA A 68 -14.15 -24.79 -17.44
C ALA A 68 -15.21 -25.89 -17.17
N ALA A 69 -15.98 -25.77 -16.08
CA ALA A 69 -17.04 -26.72 -15.74
C ALA A 69 -18.16 -26.74 -16.80
N PHE A 70 -18.59 -25.57 -17.29
CA PHE A 70 -19.56 -25.50 -18.40
C PHE A 70 -19.02 -26.09 -19.70
N LEU A 71 -17.73 -25.91 -19.98
CA LEU A 71 -17.10 -26.52 -21.15
C LEU A 71 -17.08 -28.04 -21.07
N TYR A 72 -16.86 -28.60 -19.87
CA TYR A 72 -16.96 -30.04 -19.61
C TYR A 72 -18.38 -30.57 -19.82
N MET A 73 -19.38 -29.91 -19.24
CA MET A 73 -20.78 -30.34 -19.33
C MET A 73 -21.31 -30.32 -20.77
N THR A 74 -20.80 -29.40 -21.60
CA THR A 74 -21.24 -29.23 -23.00
C THR A 74 -20.37 -29.98 -24.02
N ALA A 75 -19.35 -30.73 -23.57
CA ALA A 75 -18.42 -31.42 -24.47
C ALA A 75 -19.06 -32.62 -25.21
N GLY A 76 -20.11 -33.24 -24.65
CA GLY A 76 -20.94 -34.22 -25.35
C GLY A 76 -20.20 -35.42 -25.99
N GLY A 77 -19.01 -35.76 -25.51
CA GLY A 77 -18.16 -36.83 -26.07
C GLY A 77 -17.18 -36.38 -27.16
N ASN A 78 -17.09 -35.10 -27.48
CA ASN A 78 -16.05 -34.57 -28.37
C ASN A 78 -14.72 -34.42 -27.59
N GLU A 79 -13.75 -35.29 -27.89
CA GLU A 79 -12.43 -35.30 -27.23
C GLU A 79 -11.72 -33.93 -27.27
N GLN A 80 -11.89 -33.17 -28.34
CA GLN A 80 -11.24 -31.87 -28.48
C GLN A 80 -11.81 -30.84 -27.49
N LYS A 81 -13.12 -30.87 -27.24
CA LYS A 81 -13.75 -30.02 -26.23
C LYS A 81 -13.38 -30.45 -24.81
N VAL A 82 -13.28 -31.75 -24.56
CA VAL A 82 -12.84 -32.30 -23.27
C VAL A 82 -11.40 -31.86 -22.97
N ASN A 83 -10.49 -31.96 -23.95
CA ASN A 83 -9.10 -31.56 -23.78
C ASN A 83 -8.97 -30.05 -23.49
N THR A 84 -9.70 -29.21 -24.23
CA THR A 84 -9.73 -27.76 -23.96
C THR A 84 -10.26 -27.46 -22.56
N ALA A 85 -11.27 -28.19 -22.09
CA ALA A 85 -11.84 -28.02 -20.75
C ALA A 85 -10.82 -28.42 -19.67
N HIS A 86 -10.09 -29.51 -19.89
CA HIS A 86 -9.02 -30.00 -19.03
C HIS A 86 -7.90 -28.98 -18.89
N GLN A 87 -7.44 -28.43 -20.02
CA GLN A 87 -6.40 -27.40 -20.02
C GLN A 87 -6.88 -26.14 -19.29
N THR A 88 -8.08 -25.66 -19.59
CA THR A 88 -8.65 -24.47 -18.97
C THR A 88 -8.79 -24.64 -17.46
N PHE A 89 -9.23 -25.82 -17.01
CA PHE A 89 -9.32 -26.17 -15.60
C PHE A 89 -7.94 -26.18 -14.92
N LEU A 90 -6.93 -26.80 -15.55
CA LEU A 90 -5.56 -26.84 -15.01
C LEU A 90 -4.97 -25.43 -14.90
N TRP A 91 -5.15 -24.58 -15.91
CA TRP A 91 -4.71 -23.19 -15.85
C TRP A 91 -5.40 -22.40 -14.73
N GLY A 92 -6.71 -22.61 -14.53
CA GLY A 92 -7.45 -22.03 -13.41
C GLY A 92 -6.92 -22.51 -12.04
N LEU A 93 -6.65 -23.81 -11.91
CA LEU A 93 -6.11 -24.41 -10.69
C LEU A 93 -4.72 -23.88 -10.37
N ILE A 94 -3.85 -23.76 -11.37
CA ILE A 94 -2.49 -23.21 -11.24
C ILE A 94 -2.55 -21.74 -10.79
N GLY A 95 -3.46 -20.94 -11.36
CA GLY A 95 -3.65 -19.55 -10.96
C GLY A 95 -4.00 -19.39 -9.48
N ILE A 96 -4.90 -20.24 -8.97
CA ILE A 96 -5.27 -20.24 -7.54
C ILE A 96 -4.12 -20.77 -6.68
N ALA A 97 -3.42 -21.82 -7.13
CA ALA A 97 -2.29 -22.39 -6.40
C ALA A 97 -1.17 -21.35 -6.20
N ILE A 98 -0.85 -20.56 -7.22
CA ILE A 98 0.16 -19.49 -7.14
C ILE A 98 -0.20 -18.44 -6.09
N VAL A 99 -1.47 -18.05 -6.00
CA VAL A 99 -1.96 -17.07 -5.02
C VAL A 99 -1.81 -17.62 -3.59
N LEU A 100 -2.20 -18.87 -3.38
CA LEU A 100 -2.07 -19.54 -2.08
C LEU A 100 -0.61 -19.68 -1.66
N ILE A 101 0.26 -20.10 -2.59
CA ILE A 101 1.69 -20.26 -2.36
C ILE A 101 2.34 -18.89 -2.07
N GLY A 102 1.94 -17.83 -2.79
CA GLY A 102 2.44 -16.48 -2.55
C GLY A 102 2.23 -16.03 -1.10
N LYS A 103 1.03 -16.18 -0.54
CA LYS A 103 0.80 -15.87 0.88
C LYS A 103 1.49 -16.86 1.81
N GLY A 104 1.47 -18.15 1.46
CA GLY A 104 2.08 -19.20 2.28
C GLY A 104 3.58 -18.99 2.48
N ILE A 105 4.32 -18.65 1.42
CA ILE A 105 5.76 -18.40 1.49
C ILE A 105 6.05 -17.17 2.35
N VAL A 106 5.30 -16.08 2.18
CA VAL A 106 5.50 -14.86 2.99
C VAL A 106 5.29 -15.14 4.47
N LEU A 107 4.25 -15.88 4.84
CA LEU A 107 4.00 -16.28 6.23
C LEU A 107 5.14 -17.11 6.80
N ILE A 108 5.58 -18.13 6.06
CA ILE A 108 6.68 -19.01 6.48
C ILE A 108 7.97 -18.21 6.69
N VAL A 109 8.33 -17.34 5.72
CA VAL A 109 9.54 -16.52 5.81
C VAL A 109 9.49 -15.59 7.03
N CYS A 110 8.31 -15.05 7.36
CA CYS A 110 8.20 -14.10 8.46
C CYS A 110 8.14 -14.76 9.83
N ASP A 111 7.63 -15.99 9.93
CA ASP A 111 7.81 -16.83 11.12
C ASP A 111 9.29 -17.11 11.39
N PHE A 112 10.09 -17.34 10.34
CA PHE A 112 11.54 -17.57 10.49
C PHE A 112 12.32 -16.30 10.83
N VAL A 113 11.91 -15.15 10.32
CA VAL A 113 12.59 -13.86 10.54
C VAL A 113 12.17 -13.19 11.86
N GLY A 114 11.08 -13.64 12.50
CA GLY A 114 10.56 -13.07 13.74
C GLY A 114 10.04 -11.63 13.58
N ALA A 115 9.76 -11.20 12.34
CA ALA A 115 9.22 -9.88 12.02
C ALA A 115 7.69 -9.96 11.94
N SER A 116 7.00 -9.23 12.81
CA SER A 116 5.53 -9.16 12.90
C SER A 116 4.85 -8.36 11.78
N SER A 117 5.60 -7.87 10.79
CA SER A 117 5.13 -6.94 9.76
C SER A 117 5.39 -7.48 8.36
N CYS A 118 4.75 -8.59 8.04
CA CYS A 118 4.72 -9.15 6.69
C CYS A 118 3.28 -9.44 6.28
N LEU A 119 2.46 -8.41 6.28
CA LEU A 119 1.12 -8.37 5.69
C LEU A 119 0.61 -6.94 5.72
#